data_AF-A0A951Q9G0-F1
#
_entry.id   AF-A0A951Q9G0-F1
#
_cell.length_a   1.000
_cell.length_b   1.000
_cell.length_c   1.000
_cell.angle_alpha   90.00
_cell.angle_beta   90.00
_cell.angle_gamma   90.00
#
_symmetry.space_group_name_H-M   'P 1'
#
loop_
_entity.id
_entity.type
_entity.pdbx_description
1 polymer ?
#
loop_
_entity_poly.entity_id
_entity_poly.type
_entity_poly.pdbx_seq_one_letter_code
_entity_poly.pdbx_strand_id
1 'polypeptide(L)'
;MTALSGTTRRRLKKLRQVPSIWEGDCRALASGLGGLGSGMASGLMSGMAASIESQFSDRGNCIIWMDGTEGLVRAMDMAPSDVGQEAIVRTLLQAMEFPHGSAMPARPQRIIVCDRELQFFLRGVLQDLDIVVEYAPELPLIDEFFDGLQGMLQTRPPELPDEYIQPMAEITRQIWRDAPWETLDEEKIISIELNYSDVGTLYVSILGMLGVEYGLLMYRSLDSLKKFRQQVLLAGEEAEDLESAFLEQDCLFVTFDQNEEDWEEDDRPSEFANFFAETGVYPAFGNLHPLEGMRPVLYEEEARVALVALDALHRFCRQHLSKLAEDFPSIQSRYRIPDPKEPTQKISVKVCTLPAIAEELFEMSAASDTADGWEVDASPILRSDLIPEDSFYSLGAMPWDTLDVLRTNVKFHQSLEVTFSKGGDGFPVILIQTSRPKAIALIDALKASGGLKAICFNPGEDPISGDRYDLGILQTENGEMHLFGEFLEADPVHIQARKKWDQRCKKVKGYCGLVIAKGFTGASKGNPEFADMLALFEARSVSSEDLGLGSLQLMPYFE
;
A
#
# COMPACT_ATOMS: atom_id res chain seq x y z
N MET A 1 9.67 -30.73 -28.70
CA MET A 1 11.09 -30.44 -28.43
C MET A 1 11.32 -28.96 -28.64
N THR A 2 11.48 -28.21 -27.54
CA THR A 2 11.78 -26.79 -27.54
C THR A 2 13.27 -26.64 -27.84
N ALA A 3 13.62 -26.11 -29.01
CA ALA A 3 15.02 -25.90 -29.41
C ALA A 3 15.30 -24.40 -29.51
N LEU A 4 16.56 -24.00 -29.27
CA LEU A 4 16.96 -22.61 -29.47
C LEU A 4 16.73 -22.19 -30.93
N SER A 5 16.23 -20.97 -31.11
CA SER A 5 16.05 -20.40 -32.44
C SER A 5 17.38 -20.33 -33.20
N GLY A 6 17.33 -20.44 -34.53
CA GLY A 6 18.53 -20.35 -35.37
C GLY A 6 19.24 -18.99 -35.30
N THR A 7 18.53 -17.93 -34.90
CA THR A 7 19.12 -16.61 -34.62
C THR A 7 19.87 -16.61 -33.30
N THR A 8 19.27 -17.10 -32.21
CA THR A 8 19.92 -17.24 -30.90
C THR A 8 21.19 -18.09 -31.00
N ARG A 9 21.12 -19.25 -31.65
CA ARG A 9 22.29 -20.14 -31.81
C ARG A 9 23.44 -19.46 -32.55
N ARG A 10 23.15 -18.70 -33.61
CA ARG A 10 24.18 -17.95 -34.36
C ARG A 10 24.80 -16.84 -33.53
N ARG A 11 24.03 -16.20 -32.64
CA ARG A 11 24.53 -15.17 -31.72
C ARG A 11 25.46 -15.77 -30.68
N LEU A 12 25.04 -16.85 -30.01
CA LEU A 12 25.86 -17.55 -29.01
C LEU A 12 27.16 -18.13 -29.59
N LYS A 13 27.15 -18.61 -30.84
CA LYS A 13 28.37 -19.08 -31.53
C LYS A 13 29.40 -17.98 -31.79
N LYS A 14 29.02 -16.70 -31.74
CA LYS A 14 29.97 -15.58 -31.87
C LYS A 14 30.72 -15.29 -30.57
N LEU A 15 30.19 -15.75 -29.43
CA LEU A 15 30.85 -15.61 -28.15
C LEU A 15 32.11 -16.46 -28.12
N ARG A 16 33.14 -15.95 -27.43
CA ARG A 16 34.37 -16.71 -27.20
C ARG A 16 34.04 -17.95 -26.39
N GLN A 17 34.44 -19.12 -26.87
CA GLN A 17 34.38 -20.32 -26.06
C GLN A 17 35.56 -20.35 -25.09
N VAL A 18 35.27 -20.49 -23.80
CA VAL A 18 36.25 -20.53 -22.72
C VAL A 18 36.39 -21.96 -22.19
N PRO A 19 37.61 -22.40 -21.83
CA PRO A 19 37.85 -23.73 -21.28
C PRO A 19 37.47 -23.80 -19.80
N SER A 20 36.29 -23.30 -19.46
CA SER A 20 35.73 -23.34 -18.11
C SER A 20 34.55 -24.30 -18.01
N ILE A 21 34.33 -24.73 -16.77
CA ILE A 21 33.25 -25.60 -16.34
C ILE A 21 32.30 -24.73 -15.54
N TRP A 22 31.04 -24.68 -15.94
CA TRP A 22 30.03 -23.96 -15.17
C TRP A 22 29.14 -24.91 -14.39
N GLU A 23 28.82 -24.56 -13.16
CA GLU A 23 27.82 -25.26 -12.36
C GLU A 23 26.50 -24.49 -12.47
N GLY A 24 25.39 -25.21 -12.58
CA GLY A 24 24.06 -24.62 -12.66
C GLY A 24 23.06 -25.40 -11.83
N ASP A 25 22.25 -24.67 -11.07
CA ASP A 25 21.22 -25.23 -10.22
C ASP A 25 20.02 -24.29 -10.08
N CYS A 26 18.92 -24.85 -9.59
CA CYS A 26 17.67 -24.19 -9.29
C CYS A 26 17.23 -24.64 -7.89
N ARG A 27 17.43 -23.80 -6.86
CA ARG A 27 17.11 -24.14 -5.46
C ARG A 27 16.06 -23.21 -4.91
N ALA A 28 15.12 -23.75 -4.13
CA ALA A 28 14.28 -22.93 -3.28
C ALA A 28 15.18 -22.17 -2.28
N LEU A 29 15.02 -20.85 -2.20
CA LEU A 29 15.66 -20.07 -1.14
C LEU A 29 14.96 -20.35 0.18
N ALA A 30 15.74 -20.46 1.25
CA ALA A 30 15.17 -20.48 2.60
C ALA A 30 14.48 -19.13 2.86
N SER A 31 13.30 -19.17 3.48
CA SER A 31 12.40 -18.03 3.71
C SER A 31 13.08 -16.83 4.37
N GLY A 32 14.19 -17.03 5.09
CA GLY A 32 14.96 -15.97 5.75
C GLY A 32 15.68 -14.97 4.83
N LEU A 33 15.87 -15.27 3.53
CA LEU A 33 16.49 -14.33 2.56
C LEU A 33 15.51 -13.29 1.99
N GLY A 34 14.20 -13.59 1.96
CA GLY A 34 13.16 -12.62 1.59
C GLY A 34 12.96 -11.53 2.67
N GLY A 35 13.19 -11.88 3.94
CA GLY A 35 13.11 -10.95 5.08
C GLY A 35 14.34 -10.06 5.31
N LEU A 36 15.28 -9.98 4.34
CA LEU A 36 16.34 -8.97 4.36
C LEU A 36 15.83 -7.60 3.91
N GLY A 37 14.72 -7.56 3.15
CA GLY A 37 13.98 -6.35 2.80
C GLY A 37 12.54 -6.32 3.31
N SER A 38 11.86 -7.47 3.50
CA SER A 38 10.39 -7.46 3.66
C SER A 38 9.87 -6.82 4.94
N GLY A 39 10.58 -6.88 6.08
CA GLY A 39 10.07 -6.32 7.35
C GLY A 39 9.94 -4.79 7.41
N MET A 40 10.46 -4.06 6.41
CA MET A 40 10.29 -2.61 6.26
C MET A 40 9.75 -2.24 4.88
N ALA A 41 10.08 -3.00 3.83
CA ALA A 41 9.54 -2.79 2.49
C ALA A 41 8.03 -3.07 2.45
N SER A 42 7.55 -4.09 3.19
CA SER A 42 6.13 -4.43 3.28
C SER A 42 5.29 -3.46 4.14
N GLY A 43 5.93 -2.57 4.92
CA GLY A 43 5.22 -1.75 5.92
C GLY A 43 5.52 -0.25 5.93
N LEU A 44 6.52 0.22 5.18
CA LEU A 44 6.75 1.65 4.90
C LEU A 44 6.77 1.97 3.40
N MET A 45 6.79 0.95 2.54
CA MET A 45 6.92 1.05 1.09
C MET A 45 6.04 0.01 0.38
N SER A 46 4.92 -0.45 0.96
CA SER A 46 4.04 -1.43 0.27
C SER A 46 3.76 -0.97 -1.17
N GLY A 47 3.45 0.32 -1.36
CA GLY A 47 3.19 0.97 -2.67
C GLY A 47 4.32 1.00 -3.71
N MET A 48 5.56 0.69 -3.35
CA MET A 48 6.74 0.84 -4.24
C MET A 48 7.71 -0.34 -4.19
N ALA A 49 7.68 -1.08 -3.09
CA ALA A 49 8.41 -2.31 -2.91
C ALA A 49 7.92 -3.42 -3.85
N ALA A 50 6.73 -3.33 -4.45
CA ALA A 50 6.25 -4.31 -5.43
C ALA A 50 7.24 -4.55 -6.60
N SER A 51 8.09 -3.57 -6.94
CA SER A 51 9.12 -3.71 -7.99
C SER A 51 10.35 -4.53 -7.56
N ILE A 52 10.65 -4.62 -6.26
CA ILE A 52 11.74 -5.42 -5.68
C ILE A 52 11.19 -6.70 -5.02
N GLU A 53 10.05 -6.63 -4.36
CA GLU A 53 9.31 -7.73 -3.74
C GLU A 53 8.79 -8.73 -4.78
N SER A 54 8.37 -8.30 -5.97
CA SER A 54 8.03 -9.25 -7.05
C SER A 54 9.21 -10.13 -7.50
N GLN A 55 10.43 -9.86 -7.04
CA GLN A 55 11.57 -10.76 -7.23
C GLN A 55 11.85 -11.67 -6.02
N PHE A 56 11.29 -11.43 -4.83
CA PHE A 56 11.68 -12.14 -3.60
C PHE A 56 10.55 -12.60 -2.67
N SER A 57 9.30 -12.14 -2.84
CA SER A 57 8.18 -12.44 -1.91
C SER A 57 7.28 -13.60 -2.33
N ASP A 58 7.43 -14.15 -3.53
CA ASP A 58 6.88 -15.47 -3.81
C ASP A 58 7.97 -16.51 -3.55
N ARG A 59 7.61 -17.72 -3.09
CA ARG A 59 8.57 -18.82 -2.82
C ARG A 59 9.37 -19.16 -4.07
N GLY A 60 10.42 -18.38 -4.30
CA GLY A 60 11.13 -18.32 -5.56
C GLY A 60 12.22 -19.37 -5.57
N ASN A 61 12.32 -20.07 -6.68
CA ASN A 61 13.51 -20.82 -6.98
C ASN A 61 14.59 -19.83 -7.43
N CYS A 62 15.71 -19.80 -6.72
CA CYS A 62 16.94 -19.16 -7.15
C CYS A 62 17.62 -20.04 -8.21
N ILE A 63 17.65 -19.54 -9.43
CA ILE A 63 18.39 -20.12 -10.54
C ILE A 63 19.76 -19.46 -10.57
N ILE A 64 20.83 -20.23 -10.53
CA ILE A 64 22.19 -19.70 -10.51
C ILE A 64 23.09 -20.45 -11.49
N TRP A 65 23.99 -19.70 -12.14
CA TRP A 65 25.06 -20.22 -12.97
C TRP A 65 26.41 -19.64 -12.53
N MET A 66 27.33 -20.51 -12.13
CA MET A 66 28.64 -20.14 -11.62
C MET A 66 29.77 -20.65 -12.51
N ASP A 67 30.80 -19.83 -12.71
CA ASP A 67 32.05 -20.26 -13.36
C ASP A 67 32.97 -20.91 -12.35
N GLY A 68 33.20 -22.22 -12.46
CA GLY A 68 34.06 -22.94 -11.54
C GLY A 68 35.55 -22.74 -11.74
N THR A 69 35.97 -22.03 -12.79
CA THR A 69 37.37 -21.68 -12.99
C THR A 69 37.70 -20.33 -12.35
N GLU A 70 36.72 -19.41 -12.34
CA GLU A 70 36.89 -18.05 -11.80
C GLU A 70 36.27 -17.90 -10.39
N GLY A 71 35.42 -18.83 -9.95
CA GLY A 71 34.70 -18.75 -8.67
C GLY A 71 33.65 -17.64 -8.65
N LEU A 72 33.09 -17.30 -9.82
CA LEU A 72 32.21 -16.14 -9.99
C LEU A 72 30.80 -16.57 -10.37
N VAL A 73 29.80 -15.91 -9.79
CA VAL A 73 28.41 -15.97 -10.25
C VAL A 73 28.31 -15.24 -11.59
N ARG A 74 27.95 -15.96 -12.64
CA ARG A 74 27.81 -15.40 -13.99
C ARG A 74 26.41 -14.87 -14.26
N ALA A 75 25.38 -15.53 -13.75
CA ALA A 75 24.04 -14.99 -13.69
C ALA A 75 23.28 -15.66 -12.56
N MET A 76 22.34 -14.93 -11.98
CA MET A 76 21.41 -15.39 -10.97
C MET A 76 20.06 -14.77 -11.29
N ASP A 77 18.99 -15.55 -11.18
CA ASP A 77 17.62 -15.13 -11.47
C ASP A 77 16.67 -15.73 -10.44
N MET A 78 15.69 -14.93 -10.03
CA MET A 78 14.63 -15.35 -9.12
C MET A 78 13.40 -15.69 -9.94
N ALA A 79 12.94 -16.93 -9.85
CA ALA A 79 11.79 -17.39 -10.61
C ALA A 79 10.73 -17.98 -9.67
N PRO A 80 9.43 -17.72 -9.90
CA PRO A 80 8.36 -18.40 -9.16
C PRO A 80 8.50 -19.94 -9.21
N SER A 81 8.00 -20.61 -8.17
CA SER A 81 8.17 -22.06 -8.00
C SER A 81 7.51 -22.92 -9.09
N ASP A 82 6.55 -22.36 -9.83
CA ASP A 82 5.82 -23.02 -10.92
C ASP A 82 6.49 -22.86 -12.30
N VAL A 83 7.58 -22.10 -12.39
CA VAL A 83 8.25 -21.82 -13.66
C VAL A 83 9.04 -23.05 -14.14
N GLY A 84 8.81 -23.41 -15.41
CA GLY A 84 9.46 -24.55 -16.06
C GLY A 84 10.96 -24.39 -16.30
N GLN A 85 11.59 -25.46 -16.80
CA GLN A 85 13.03 -25.54 -17.09
C GLN A 85 13.53 -24.48 -18.10
N GLU A 86 12.61 -23.82 -18.81
CA GLU A 86 12.87 -22.68 -19.68
C GLU A 86 13.52 -21.50 -18.96
N ALA A 87 13.19 -21.25 -17.69
CA ALA A 87 13.83 -20.18 -16.92
C ALA A 87 15.32 -20.46 -16.69
N ILE A 88 15.66 -21.70 -16.36
CA ILE A 88 17.06 -22.13 -16.18
C ILE A 88 17.87 -21.88 -17.45
N VAL A 89 17.28 -22.14 -18.62
CA VAL A 89 17.88 -21.84 -19.91
C VAL A 89 18.02 -20.34 -20.14
N ARG A 90 17.00 -19.54 -19.83
CA ARG A 90 17.06 -18.07 -19.99
C ARG A 90 18.20 -17.48 -19.16
N THR A 91 18.33 -17.88 -17.90
CA THR A 91 19.43 -17.46 -17.02
C THR A 91 20.79 -17.94 -17.53
N LEU A 92 20.87 -19.14 -18.11
CA LEU A 92 22.10 -19.62 -18.77
C LEU A 92 22.48 -18.77 -19.99
N LEU A 93 21.51 -18.35 -20.80
CA LEU A 93 21.76 -17.48 -21.94
C LEU A 93 22.23 -16.10 -21.49
N GLN A 94 21.64 -15.57 -20.42
CA GLN A 94 22.10 -14.34 -19.77
C GLN A 94 23.53 -14.48 -19.25
N ALA A 95 23.87 -15.58 -18.57
CA ALA A 95 25.24 -15.84 -18.11
C ALA A 95 26.28 -15.84 -19.26
N MET A 96 25.87 -16.21 -20.48
CA MET A 96 26.74 -16.18 -21.65
C MET A 96 26.82 -14.80 -22.31
N GLU A 97 25.69 -14.10 -22.45
CA GLU A 97 25.57 -12.88 -23.25
C GLU A 97 25.77 -11.60 -22.44
N PHE A 98 25.29 -11.58 -21.20
CA PHE A 98 25.25 -10.44 -20.28
C PHE A 98 25.57 -10.90 -18.84
N PRO A 99 26.78 -11.43 -18.58
CA PRO A 99 27.12 -11.90 -17.25
C PRO A 99 27.14 -10.77 -16.22
N HIS A 100 26.84 -11.11 -14.96
CA HIS A 100 26.86 -10.16 -13.85
C HIS A 100 28.30 -9.73 -13.52
N GLY A 101 28.45 -8.53 -12.97
CA GLY A 101 29.73 -7.98 -12.51
C GLY A 101 30.72 -7.69 -13.64
N SER A 102 32.02 -7.92 -13.38
CA SER A 102 33.10 -7.60 -14.32
C SER A 102 33.44 -8.73 -15.30
N ALA A 103 32.65 -9.81 -15.33
CA ALA A 103 32.93 -10.96 -16.18
C ALA A 103 32.63 -10.66 -17.66
N MET A 104 33.43 -11.20 -18.58
CA MET A 104 33.26 -10.94 -20.02
C MET A 104 32.31 -11.96 -20.67
N PRO A 105 31.44 -11.56 -21.63
CA PRO A 105 30.56 -12.48 -22.36
C PRO A 105 31.32 -13.65 -22.99
N ALA A 106 30.90 -14.88 -22.69
CA ALA A 106 31.59 -16.09 -23.09
C ALA A 106 30.66 -17.30 -23.08
N ARG A 107 31.09 -18.38 -23.73
CA ARG A 107 30.39 -19.67 -23.71
C ARG A 107 31.28 -20.74 -23.08
N PRO A 108 30.81 -21.56 -22.14
CA PRO A 108 31.62 -22.60 -21.51
C PRO A 108 31.90 -23.75 -22.49
N GLN A 109 32.91 -24.56 -22.17
CA GLN A 109 33.09 -25.87 -22.81
C GLN A 109 32.20 -26.92 -22.18
N ARG A 110 31.92 -26.78 -20.87
CA ARG A 110 31.17 -27.76 -20.11
C ARG A 110 30.28 -27.08 -19.08
N ILE A 111 29.10 -27.65 -18.88
CA ILE A 111 28.21 -27.32 -17.77
C ILE A 111 27.86 -28.58 -16.98
N ILE A 112 27.65 -28.42 -15.68
CA ILE A 112 27.30 -29.48 -14.73
C ILE A 112 26.01 -29.05 -14.01
N VAL A 113 25.05 -29.98 -13.93
CA VAL A 113 23.78 -29.79 -13.19
C VAL A 113 23.52 -30.97 -12.27
N CYS A 114 22.75 -30.76 -11.20
CA CYS A 114 22.43 -31.79 -10.21
C CYS A 114 21.10 -32.51 -10.43
N ASP A 115 20.33 -32.10 -11.44
CA ASP A 115 19.11 -32.79 -11.84
C ASP A 115 19.28 -33.52 -13.19
N ARG A 116 18.83 -34.78 -13.23
CA ARG A 116 19.00 -35.63 -14.42
C ARG A 116 18.04 -35.24 -15.54
N GLU A 117 16.82 -34.82 -15.21
CA GLU A 117 15.84 -34.41 -16.22
C GLU A 117 16.32 -33.13 -16.92
N LEU A 118 16.81 -32.17 -16.14
CA LEU A 118 17.45 -30.95 -16.60
C LEU A 118 18.66 -31.23 -17.47
N GLN A 119 19.50 -32.21 -17.11
CA GLN A 119 20.63 -32.63 -17.95
C GLN A 119 20.16 -33.05 -19.34
N PHE A 120 19.13 -33.90 -19.44
CA PHE A 120 18.60 -34.35 -20.72
C PHE A 120 17.97 -33.20 -21.51
N PHE A 121 17.23 -32.32 -20.83
CA PHE A 121 16.64 -31.14 -21.44
C PHE A 121 17.69 -30.21 -22.04
N LEU A 122 18.72 -29.84 -21.25
CA LEU A 122 19.82 -28.97 -21.68
C LEU A 122 20.62 -29.56 -22.83
N ARG A 123 20.82 -30.88 -22.90
CA ARG A 123 21.45 -31.53 -24.07
C ARG A 123 20.68 -31.30 -25.36
N GLY A 124 19.35 -31.31 -25.30
CA GLY A 124 18.49 -31.01 -26.44
C GLY A 124 18.55 -29.52 -26.81
N VAL A 125 18.41 -28.63 -25.84
CA VAL A 125 18.37 -27.17 -26.04
C VAL A 125 19.71 -26.64 -26.57
N LEU A 126 20.83 -27.09 -26.00
CA LEU A 126 22.18 -26.62 -26.31
C LEU A 126 22.82 -27.38 -27.48
N GLN A 127 22.04 -28.18 -28.20
CA GLN A 127 22.52 -28.89 -29.38
C GLN A 127 23.19 -27.92 -30.37
N ASP A 128 24.31 -28.35 -30.93
CA ASP A 128 25.15 -27.60 -31.86
C ASP A 128 25.83 -26.36 -31.27
N LEU A 129 25.84 -26.16 -29.96
CA LEU A 129 26.65 -25.12 -29.30
C LEU A 129 28.01 -25.62 -28.78
N ASP A 130 28.41 -26.85 -29.07
CA ASP A 130 29.71 -27.40 -28.62
C ASP A 130 29.92 -27.28 -27.09
N ILE A 131 28.83 -27.29 -26.31
CA ILE A 131 28.83 -27.31 -24.84
C ILE A 131 28.52 -28.74 -24.40
N VAL A 132 29.38 -29.31 -23.57
CA VAL A 132 29.16 -30.63 -22.94
C VAL A 132 28.27 -30.44 -21.71
N VAL A 133 27.19 -31.21 -21.60
CA VAL A 133 26.29 -31.19 -20.43
C VAL A 133 26.49 -32.48 -19.62
N GLU A 134 26.97 -32.33 -18.39
CA GLU A 134 27.24 -33.39 -17.43
C GLU A 134 26.30 -33.31 -16.22
N TYR A 135 26.16 -34.45 -15.55
CA TYR A 135 25.40 -34.57 -14.31
C TYR A 135 26.38 -34.90 -13.19
N ALA A 136 26.24 -34.22 -12.06
CA ALA A 136 26.91 -34.56 -10.82
C ALA A 136 25.89 -34.51 -9.68
N PRO A 137 25.93 -35.42 -8.69
CA PRO A 137 24.98 -35.41 -7.58
C PRO A 137 25.15 -34.21 -6.63
N GLU A 138 26.32 -33.56 -6.66
CA GLU A 138 26.68 -32.41 -5.84
C GLU A 138 27.32 -31.34 -6.74
N LEU A 139 27.17 -30.07 -6.35
CA LEU A 139 27.66 -28.90 -7.09
C LEU A 139 28.46 -28.05 -6.09
N PRO A 140 29.73 -28.41 -5.81
CA PRO A 140 30.46 -27.88 -4.66
C PRO A 140 30.53 -26.35 -4.57
N LEU A 141 30.54 -25.65 -5.71
CA LEU A 141 30.63 -24.19 -5.71
C LEU A 141 29.29 -23.54 -5.38
N ILE A 142 28.21 -24.13 -5.89
CA ILE A 142 26.85 -23.71 -5.55
C ILE A 142 26.53 -24.09 -4.10
N ASP A 143 26.97 -25.28 -3.66
CA ASP A 143 26.82 -25.74 -2.27
C ASP A 143 27.52 -24.76 -1.30
N GLU A 144 28.78 -24.41 -1.55
CA GLU A 144 29.52 -23.43 -0.73
C GLU A 144 28.86 -22.04 -0.74
N PHE A 145 28.32 -21.60 -1.88
CA PHE A 145 27.59 -20.33 -1.99
C PHE A 145 26.34 -20.31 -1.10
N PHE A 146 25.49 -21.34 -1.20
CA PHE A 146 24.28 -21.42 -0.39
C PHE A 146 24.56 -21.66 1.10
N ASP A 147 25.57 -22.46 1.43
CA ASP A 147 26.02 -22.64 2.82
C ASP A 147 26.52 -21.32 3.42
N GLY A 148 27.25 -20.51 2.63
CA GLY A 148 27.66 -19.17 3.02
C GLY A 148 26.47 -18.23 3.28
N LEU A 149 25.46 -18.24 2.40
CA LEU A 149 24.24 -17.47 2.60
C LEU A 149 23.46 -17.91 3.84
N GLN A 150 23.34 -19.22 4.08
CA GLN A 150 22.68 -19.74 5.29
C GLN A 150 23.46 -19.42 6.57
N GLY A 151 24.79 -19.45 6.53
CA GLY A 151 25.64 -19.06 7.66
C GLY A 151 25.46 -17.59 8.07
N MET A 152 25.20 -16.70 7.10
CA MET A 152 24.85 -15.30 7.37
C MET A 152 23.48 -15.15 8.04
N LEU A 153 22.50 -15.99 7.68
CA LEU A 153 21.17 -15.98 8.29
C LEU A 153 21.18 -16.47 9.75
N GLN A 154 21.96 -17.52 10.06
CA GLN A 154 22.04 -18.09 11.41
C GLN A 154 22.76 -17.20 12.44
N THR A 155 23.43 -16.13 12.00
CA THR A 155 24.14 -15.19 12.87
C THR A 155 23.41 -13.86 13.06
N ARG A 156 22.12 -13.79 12.65
CA ARG A 156 21.33 -12.56 12.77
C ARG A 156 21.18 -12.17 14.25
N PRO A 157 21.62 -10.97 14.66
CA PRO A 157 21.34 -10.49 16.02
C PRO A 157 19.82 -10.36 16.21
N PRO A 158 19.32 -10.59 17.43
CA PRO A 158 17.91 -10.42 17.72
C PRO A 158 17.50 -8.96 17.46
N GLU A 159 16.25 -8.76 17.03
CA GLU A 159 15.68 -7.44 16.70
C GLU A 159 15.76 -6.45 17.87
N LEU A 160 15.66 -6.96 19.09
CA LEU A 160 15.80 -6.21 20.33
C LEU A 160 16.70 -6.99 21.30
N PRO A 161 17.44 -6.31 22.19
CA PRO A 161 18.12 -6.98 23.28
C PRO A 161 17.09 -7.58 24.25
N ASP A 162 17.41 -8.74 24.83
CA ASP A 162 16.49 -9.54 25.65
C ASP A 162 15.79 -8.75 26.75
N GLU A 163 16.51 -7.83 27.41
CA GLU A 163 15.99 -7.02 28.51
C GLU A 163 14.92 -6.00 28.09
N TYR A 164 14.85 -5.67 26.80
CA TYR A 164 13.89 -4.69 26.25
C TYR A 164 12.69 -5.33 25.57
N ILE A 165 12.72 -6.65 25.29
CA ILE A 165 11.62 -7.36 24.61
C ILE A 165 10.28 -7.13 25.32
N GLN A 166 10.20 -7.48 26.60
CA GLN A 166 8.95 -7.38 27.36
C GLN A 166 8.48 -5.92 27.56
N PRO A 167 9.33 -4.98 28.01
CA PRO A 167 8.94 -3.57 28.11
C PRO A 167 8.48 -2.98 26.77
N MET A 168 9.15 -3.34 25.67
CA MET A 168 8.81 -2.83 24.34
C MET A 168 7.47 -3.37 23.86
N ALA A 169 7.24 -4.68 23.99
CA ALA A 169 5.97 -5.31 23.65
C ALA A 169 4.78 -4.71 24.44
N GLU A 170 4.99 -4.35 25.70
CA GLU A 170 3.95 -3.70 26.51
C GLU A 170 3.65 -2.27 26.07
N ILE A 171 4.67 -1.45 25.81
CA ILE A 171 4.42 -0.07 25.42
C ILE A 171 3.83 0.04 24.02
N THR A 172 4.29 -0.79 23.07
CA THR A 172 3.72 -0.80 21.72
C THR A 172 2.28 -1.31 21.74
N ARG A 173 1.93 -2.24 22.65
CA ARG A 173 0.55 -2.71 22.83
C ARG A 173 -0.35 -1.58 23.32
N GLN A 174 0.18 -0.75 24.22
CA GLN A 174 -0.54 0.41 24.72
C GLN A 174 -0.76 1.47 23.63
N ILE A 175 0.25 1.72 22.80
CA ILE A 175 0.13 2.63 21.64
C ILE A 175 -0.86 2.07 20.62
N TRP A 176 -0.80 0.78 20.32
CA TRP A 176 -1.76 0.11 19.43
C TRP A 176 -3.20 0.31 19.87
N ARG A 177 -3.45 0.21 21.18
CA ARG A 177 -4.77 0.47 21.77
C ARG A 177 -5.17 1.94 21.78
N ASP A 178 -4.20 2.86 21.88
CA ASP A 178 -4.47 4.29 21.77
C ASP A 178 -4.82 4.69 20.32
N ALA A 179 -4.36 3.92 19.33
CA ALA A 179 -4.64 4.07 17.90
C ALA A 179 -4.46 5.52 17.37
N PRO A 180 -3.29 6.15 17.57
CA PRO A 180 -3.10 7.56 17.21
C PRO A 180 -3.30 7.85 15.71
N TRP A 181 -3.07 6.87 14.84
CA TRP A 181 -3.29 6.92 13.38
C TRP A 181 -4.75 7.07 12.96
N GLU A 182 -5.72 6.77 13.83
CA GLU A 182 -7.14 7.05 13.53
C GLU A 182 -7.46 8.56 13.56
N THR A 183 -6.55 9.36 14.12
CA THR A 183 -6.78 10.78 14.41
C THR A 183 -5.70 11.69 13.79
N LEU A 184 -4.46 11.22 13.84
CA LEU A 184 -3.28 11.98 13.44
C LEU A 184 -2.79 11.43 12.10
N ASP A 185 -2.70 12.32 11.12
CA ASP A 185 -2.01 12.06 9.86
C ASP A 185 -0.50 12.28 10.00
N GLU A 186 0.19 12.01 8.92
CA GLU A 186 1.63 12.05 8.82
C GLU A 186 2.24 13.46 8.87
N GLU A 187 1.42 14.50 8.63
CA GLU A 187 1.80 15.92 8.68
C GLU A 187 1.73 16.47 10.11
N LYS A 188 0.87 15.89 10.96
CA LYS A 188 0.69 16.27 12.37
C LYS A 188 1.87 15.83 13.26
N ILE A 189 2.98 16.55 13.15
CA ILE A 189 4.23 16.21 13.86
C ILE A 189 4.17 16.47 15.36
N ILE A 190 4.60 15.47 16.13
CA ILE A 190 4.80 15.54 17.58
C ILE A 190 6.30 15.53 17.89
N SER A 191 6.79 16.53 18.59
CA SER A 191 8.16 16.53 19.12
C SER A 191 8.23 15.92 20.52
N ILE A 192 9.26 15.11 20.75
CA ILE A 192 9.60 14.47 22.02
C ILE A 192 11.03 14.88 22.38
N GLU A 193 11.15 15.92 23.21
CA GLU A 193 12.42 16.41 23.75
C GLU A 193 12.83 15.53 24.94
N LEU A 194 13.86 14.71 24.73
CA LEU A 194 14.39 13.70 25.66
C LEU A 194 15.59 14.23 26.44
N ASN A 195 16.56 14.84 25.74
CA ASN A 195 17.89 15.23 26.24
C ASN A 195 18.58 14.08 27.01
N TYR A 196 18.63 12.90 26.38
CA TYR A 196 18.98 11.65 27.03
C TYR A 196 19.65 10.68 26.05
N SER A 197 20.70 9.97 26.50
CA SER A 197 21.52 9.05 25.68
C SER A 197 21.94 9.68 24.35
N ASP A 198 22.48 10.91 24.41
CA ASP A 198 22.90 11.72 23.26
C ASP A 198 21.80 12.08 22.24
N VAL A 199 20.54 11.77 22.54
CA VAL A 199 19.38 12.18 21.75
C VAL A 199 18.72 13.39 22.40
N GLY A 200 18.73 14.51 21.68
CA GLY A 200 18.07 15.75 22.07
C GLY A 200 16.56 15.65 21.95
N THR A 201 16.07 15.65 20.70
CA THR A 201 14.64 15.64 20.36
C THR A 201 14.37 14.64 19.25
N LEU A 202 13.29 13.89 19.38
CA LEU A 202 12.73 13.10 18.29
C LEU A 202 11.47 13.77 17.73
N TYR A 203 11.27 13.71 16.42
CA TYR A 203 10.10 14.23 15.73
C TYR A 203 9.31 13.06 15.18
N VAL A 204 8.12 12.84 15.75
CA VAL A 204 7.27 11.70 15.45
C VAL A 204 6.30 12.06 14.33
N SER A 205 6.38 11.31 13.23
CA SER A 205 5.36 11.22 12.18
C SER A 205 4.62 9.90 12.36
N ILE A 206 3.29 9.93 12.20
CA ILE A 206 2.40 8.79 12.44
C ILE A 206 1.86 8.33 11.10
N LEU A 207 2.01 7.04 10.81
CA LEU A 207 1.55 6.39 9.59
C LEU A 207 0.26 5.63 9.86
N GLY A 208 -0.65 5.62 8.87
CA GLY A 208 -1.86 4.80 8.90
C GLY A 208 -3.18 5.52 8.73
N MET A 209 -3.17 6.82 8.42
CA MET A 209 -4.36 7.43 7.83
C MET A 209 -4.63 6.74 6.48
N LEU A 210 -5.82 6.16 6.29
CA LEU A 210 -6.26 5.29 5.17
C LEU A 210 -6.12 3.77 5.38
N GLY A 211 -5.56 3.30 6.49
CA GLY A 211 -5.74 1.91 6.96
C GLY A 211 -4.94 0.81 6.26
N VAL A 212 -3.90 1.17 5.49
CA VAL A 212 -3.04 0.20 4.78
C VAL A 212 -1.82 -0.19 5.62
N GLU A 213 -1.11 0.76 6.21
CA GLU A 213 0.10 0.52 7.02
C GLU A 213 0.07 1.35 8.30
N TYR A 214 0.34 0.75 9.46
CA TYR A 214 0.39 1.47 10.73
C TYR A 214 1.81 1.56 11.25
N GLY A 215 2.24 2.75 11.65
CA GLY A 215 3.60 2.92 12.12
C GLY A 215 3.91 4.28 12.74
N LEU A 216 5.08 4.35 13.36
CA LEU A 216 5.64 5.54 13.97
C LEU A 216 7.07 5.74 13.45
N LEU A 217 7.32 6.88 12.81
CA LEU A 217 8.65 7.30 12.40
C LEU A 217 9.14 8.39 13.34
N MET A 218 10.22 8.13 14.06
CA MET A 218 10.81 9.03 15.07
C MET A 218 12.12 9.61 14.53
N TYR A 219 12.03 10.71 13.79
CA TYR A 219 13.17 11.37 13.16
C TYR A 219 14.07 12.05 14.20
N ARG A 220 15.39 11.95 14.03
CA ARG A 220 16.37 12.61 14.91
C ARG A 220 16.51 14.11 14.64
N SER A 221 16.04 14.58 13.48
CA SER A 221 16.05 16.00 13.10
C SER A 221 14.85 16.38 12.24
N LEU A 222 14.39 17.63 12.37
CA LEU A 222 13.40 18.19 11.45
C LEU A 222 13.92 18.26 10.02
N ASP A 223 15.23 18.49 9.84
CA ASP A 223 15.83 18.55 8.52
C ASP A 223 15.71 17.22 7.79
N SER A 224 15.92 16.09 8.49
CA SER A 224 15.74 14.76 7.89
C SER A 224 14.29 14.53 7.48
N LEU A 225 13.34 14.86 8.36
CA LEU A 225 11.90 14.75 8.06
C LEU A 225 11.52 15.59 6.83
N LYS A 226 11.92 16.86 6.79
CA LYS A 226 11.61 17.79 5.71
C LYS A 226 12.27 17.40 4.38
N LYS A 227 13.53 16.95 4.43
CA LYS A 227 14.24 16.48 3.23
C LYS A 227 13.56 15.27 2.62
N PHE A 228 13.22 14.28 3.43
CA PHE A 228 12.50 13.10 2.96
C PHE A 228 11.19 13.50 2.28
N ARG A 229 10.40 14.35 2.93
CA ARG A 229 9.16 14.88 2.34
C ARG A 229 9.42 15.61 1.03
N GLN A 230 10.39 16.51 0.99
CA GLN A 230 10.75 17.23 -0.22
C GLN A 230 11.22 16.30 -1.34
N GLN A 231 11.97 15.24 -1.02
CA GLN A 231 12.48 14.29 -2.00
C GLN A 231 11.38 13.38 -2.54
N VAL A 232 10.48 12.89 -1.69
CA VAL A 232 9.29 12.14 -2.14
C VAL A 232 8.43 12.99 -3.08
N LEU A 233 8.30 14.29 -2.80
CA LEU A 233 7.60 15.23 -3.67
C LEU A 233 8.35 15.53 -4.98
N LEU A 234 9.70 15.55 -4.97
CA LEU A 234 10.53 15.86 -6.15
C LEU A 234 10.87 14.65 -7.02
N ALA A 235 10.90 13.44 -6.46
CA ALA A 235 11.34 12.22 -7.12
C ALA A 235 10.41 11.77 -8.26
N GLY A 236 9.20 12.35 -8.35
CA GLY A 236 8.21 11.92 -9.33
C GLY A 236 7.87 10.43 -9.18
N GLU A 237 7.59 9.77 -10.30
CA GLU A 237 7.16 8.36 -10.36
C GLU A 237 8.32 7.35 -10.50
N GLU A 238 9.60 7.77 -10.44
CA GLU A 238 10.73 6.85 -10.66
C GLU A 238 11.19 6.15 -9.37
N ALA A 239 11.05 4.82 -9.32
CA ALA A 239 11.30 3.99 -8.14
C ALA A 239 12.74 4.11 -7.56
N GLU A 240 13.76 4.33 -8.41
CA GLU A 240 15.16 4.48 -7.97
C GLU A 240 15.39 5.77 -7.15
N ASP A 241 14.67 6.85 -7.48
CA ASP A 241 14.78 8.15 -6.77
C ASP A 241 14.04 8.10 -5.42
N LEU A 242 12.96 7.33 -5.34
CA LEU A 242 12.18 7.11 -4.12
C LEU A 242 12.90 6.20 -3.13
N GLU A 243 13.53 5.11 -3.61
CA GLU A 243 14.39 4.26 -2.77
C GLU A 243 15.59 5.04 -2.22
N SER A 244 16.20 5.90 -3.07
CA SER A 244 17.29 6.77 -2.66
C SER A 244 16.84 7.78 -1.59
N ALA A 245 15.68 8.42 -1.77
CA ALA A 245 15.09 9.32 -0.79
C ALA A 245 14.80 8.61 0.55
N PHE A 246 14.31 7.37 0.48
CA PHE A 246 14.03 6.55 1.66
C PHE A 246 15.31 6.30 2.47
N LEU A 247 16.41 5.89 1.82
CA LEU A 247 17.68 5.59 2.51
C LEU A 247 18.37 6.82 3.12
N GLU A 248 18.01 8.03 2.70
CA GLU A 248 18.54 9.28 3.27
C GLU A 248 17.86 9.72 4.58
N GLN A 249 16.89 8.94 5.08
CA GLN A 249 16.25 9.21 6.35
C GLN A 249 17.16 8.90 7.55
N ASP A 250 16.93 9.66 8.63
CA ASP A 250 17.57 9.47 9.93
C ASP A 250 16.51 9.37 11.03
N CYS A 251 15.99 8.15 11.23
CA CYS A 251 14.89 7.88 12.14
C CYS A 251 14.99 6.51 12.82
N LEU A 252 14.34 6.41 13.98
CA LEU A 252 13.95 5.13 14.57
C LEU A 252 12.50 4.85 14.14
N PHE A 253 12.16 3.59 13.88
CA PHE A 253 10.81 3.25 13.47
C PHE A 253 10.21 2.12 14.31
N VAL A 254 8.88 2.16 14.40
CA VAL A 254 8.03 1.06 14.87
C VAL A 254 6.92 0.89 13.85
N THR A 255 6.81 -0.27 13.21
CA THR A 255 5.72 -0.59 12.28
C THR A 255 4.88 -1.73 12.84
N PHE A 256 3.64 -1.86 12.37
CA PHE A 256 2.73 -2.93 12.77
C PHE A 256 2.27 -3.70 11.53
N ASP A 257 2.77 -4.92 11.39
CA ASP A 257 2.49 -5.78 10.24
C ASP A 257 1.30 -6.71 10.51
N GLN A 258 0.44 -6.89 9.50
CA GLN A 258 -0.77 -7.71 9.54
C GLN A 258 -0.62 -9.05 8.82
N ASN A 259 0.40 -9.24 7.98
CA ASN A 259 0.56 -10.48 7.22
C ASN A 259 1.03 -11.61 8.14
N GLU A 260 0.35 -12.76 8.14
CA GLU A 260 0.80 -13.98 8.83
C GLU A 260 1.83 -14.78 8.00
N GLU A 261 1.87 -14.57 6.68
CA GLU A 261 2.52 -15.50 5.72
C GLU A 261 4.05 -15.39 5.66
N ASP A 262 4.62 -14.26 6.10
CA ASP A 262 6.07 -13.99 6.07
C ASP A 262 6.82 -14.42 7.34
N TRP A 263 6.13 -15.02 8.32
CA TRP A 263 6.63 -15.06 9.70
C TRP A 263 6.79 -16.48 10.25
N GLU A 264 8.04 -16.92 10.45
CA GLU A 264 8.35 -18.19 11.08
C GLU A 264 8.05 -18.13 12.61
N GLU A 265 7.04 -18.88 13.06
CA GLU A 265 6.57 -18.93 14.46
C GLU A 265 7.66 -19.37 15.47
N ASP A 266 8.72 -20.05 15.04
CA ASP A 266 9.63 -20.80 15.93
C ASP A 266 10.80 -19.98 16.53
N ASP A 267 11.14 -18.80 16.00
CA ASP A 267 12.34 -18.03 16.42
C ASP A 267 12.02 -16.71 17.16
N ARG A 268 10.74 -16.37 17.37
CA ARG A 268 10.35 -15.10 18.02
C ARG A 268 10.17 -15.24 19.54
N PRO A 269 10.49 -14.19 20.32
CA PRO A 269 10.16 -14.15 21.75
C PRO A 269 8.66 -14.32 22.00
N SER A 270 8.32 -15.09 23.03
CA SER A 270 6.92 -15.43 23.38
C SER A 270 6.00 -14.21 23.59
N GLU A 271 6.59 -13.08 23.97
CA GLU A 271 5.93 -11.81 24.21
C GLU A 271 5.28 -11.25 22.95
N PHE A 272 5.94 -11.39 21.79
CA PHE A 272 5.42 -10.92 20.51
C PHE A 272 4.40 -11.90 19.91
N ALA A 273 4.58 -13.21 20.13
CA ALA A 273 3.55 -14.20 19.79
C ALA A 273 2.24 -13.93 20.55
N ASN A 274 2.32 -13.63 21.85
CA ASN A 274 1.17 -13.23 22.65
C ASN A 274 0.57 -11.89 22.18
N PHE A 275 1.42 -10.94 21.77
CA PHE A 275 0.96 -9.67 21.20
C PHE A 275 0.10 -9.91 19.95
N PHE A 276 0.58 -10.72 19.02
CA PHE A 276 -0.14 -11.02 17.78
C PHE A 276 -1.46 -11.73 18.05
N ALA A 277 -1.47 -12.75 18.92
CA ALA A 277 -2.68 -13.45 19.30
C ALA A 277 -3.77 -12.53 19.90
N GLU A 278 -3.39 -11.40 20.51
CA GLU A 278 -4.31 -10.41 21.06
C GLU A 278 -4.75 -9.34 20.04
N THR A 279 -3.86 -8.94 19.14
CA THR A 279 -4.02 -7.71 18.33
C THR A 279 -4.19 -7.96 16.84
N GLY A 280 -3.82 -9.14 16.35
CA GLY A 280 -3.76 -9.49 14.94
C GLY A 280 -2.61 -8.84 14.18
N VAL A 281 -1.65 -8.20 14.86
CA VAL A 281 -0.51 -7.53 14.22
C VAL A 281 0.80 -7.79 14.96
N TYR A 282 1.94 -7.67 14.29
CA TYR A 282 3.27 -7.76 14.90
C TYR A 282 3.97 -6.40 14.90
N PRO A 283 4.52 -5.96 16.04
CA PRO A 283 5.37 -4.78 16.05
C PRO A 283 6.76 -5.15 15.53
N ALA A 284 7.25 -4.40 14.55
CA ALA A 284 8.62 -4.47 14.05
C ALA A 284 9.37 -3.18 14.36
N PHE A 285 10.68 -3.29 14.61
CA PHE A 285 11.52 -2.24 15.13
C PHE A 285 12.79 -2.09 14.28
N GLY A 286 13.28 -0.86 14.20
CA GLY A 286 14.62 -0.67 13.67
C GLY A 286 15.05 0.77 13.56
N ASN A 287 16.19 0.91 12.89
CA ASN A 287 16.87 2.16 12.67
C ASN A 287 17.11 2.36 11.18
N LEU A 288 16.93 3.60 10.72
CA LEU A 288 17.31 4.04 9.40
C LEU A 288 18.29 5.20 9.57
N HIS A 289 19.47 5.07 8.98
CA HIS A 289 20.49 6.11 9.05
C HIS A 289 21.22 6.25 7.71
N PRO A 290 21.51 7.47 7.21
CA PRO A 290 21.98 7.67 5.84
C PRO A 290 23.32 6.99 5.51
N LEU A 291 24.16 6.74 6.52
CA LEU A 291 25.46 6.07 6.36
C LEU A 291 25.44 4.59 6.70
N GLU A 292 24.41 4.12 7.41
CA GLU A 292 24.31 2.72 7.85
C GLU A 292 23.23 1.96 7.07
N GLY A 293 22.38 2.67 6.33
CA GLY A 293 21.20 2.13 5.69
C GLY A 293 20.14 1.74 6.72
N MET A 294 19.26 0.84 6.27
CA MET A 294 18.23 0.25 7.08
C MET A 294 18.78 -0.88 7.95
N ARG A 295 18.48 -0.84 9.24
CA ARG A 295 18.73 -1.92 10.20
C ARG A 295 17.42 -2.35 10.86
N PRO A 296 16.92 -3.57 10.62
CA PRO A 296 15.73 -4.11 11.30
C PRO A 296 16.09 -4.65 12.71
N VAL A 297 16.89 -3.87 13.45
CA VAL A 297 17.40 -4.19 14.78
C VAL A 297 17.64 -2.88 15.52
N LEU A 298 17.23 -2.81 16.78
CA LEU A 298 17.62 -1.75 17.71
C LEU A 298 18.67 -2.26 18.68
N TYR A 299 19.82 -1.59 18.75
CA TYR A 299 20.79 -1.85 19.80
C TYR A 299 20.37 -1.25 21.14
N GLU A 300 21.06 -1.62 22.21
CA GLU A 300 20.74 -1.27 23.60
C GLU A 300 20.42 0.22 23.83
N GLU A 301 21.23 1.13 23.29
CA GLU A 301 21.00 2.58 23.43
C GLU A 301 19.78 3.07 22.65
N GLU A 302 19.57 2.53 21.45
CA GLU A 302 18.45 2.85 20.56
C GLU A 302 17.13 2.33 21.16
N ALA A 303 17.11 1.08 21.65
CA ALA A 303 15.97 0.46 22.31
C ALA A 303 15.57 1.24 23.57
N ARG A 304 16.56 1.69 24.37
CA ARG A 304 16.33 2.50 25.56
C ARG A 304 15.73 3.87 25.23
N VAL A 305 16.22 4.52 24.17
CA VAL A 305 15.66 5.79 23.67
C VAL A 305 14.24 5.61 23.16
N ALA A 306 14.02 4.61 22.30
CA ALA A 306 12.71 4.29 21.74
C ALA A 306 11.68 4.01 22.85
N LEU A 307 12.03 3.19 23.84
CA LEU A 307 11.13 2.86 24.96
C LEU A 307 10.70 4.10 25.75
N VAL A 308 11.63 5.02 26.03
CA VAL A 308 11.33 6.28 26.74
C VAL A 308 10.46 7.21 25.88
N ALA A 309 10.73 7.28 24.57
CA ALA A 309 9.94 8.06 23.63
C ALA A 309 8.52 7.53 23.50
N LEU A 310 8.35 6.22 23.37
CA LEU A 310 7.05 5.54 23.26
C LEU A 310 6.23 5.69 24.56
N ASP A 311 6.83 5.59 25.75
CA ASP A 311 6.13 5.88 27.02
C ASP A 311 5.68 7.33 27.11
N ALA A 312 6.49 8.27 26.63
CA ALA A 312 6.10 9.68 26.56
C ALA A 312 4.94 9.91 25.59
N LEU A 313 5.00 9.28 24.41
CA LEU A 313 3.98 9.37 23.38
C LEU A 313 2.67 8.76 23.84
N HIS A 314 2.68 7.54 24.40
CA HIS A 314 1.50 6.88 24.97
C HIS A 314 0.78 7.78 25.98
N ARG A 315 1.52 8.32 26.97
CA ARG A 315 0.93 9.22 27.97
C ARG A 315 0.35 10.49 27.36
N PHE A 316 0.99 10.99 26.31
CA PHE A 316 0.52 12.15 25.57
C PHE A 316 -0.77 11.87 24.80
N CYS A 317 -0.82 10.78 24.04
CA CYS A 317 -2.01 10.33 23.32
C CYS A 317 -3.17 10.11 24.29
N ARG A 318 -2.97 9.36 25.37
CA ARG A 318 -4.01 9.16 26.40
C ARG A 318 -4.58 10.44 26.98
N GLN A 319 -3.77 11.50 27.08
CA GLN A 319 -4.19 12.76 27.66
C GLN A 319 -4.84 13.71 26.64
N HIS A 320 -4.38 13.72 25.40
CA HIS A 320 -4.69 14.78 24.43
C HIS A 320 -5.29 14.30 23.10
N LEU A 321 -5.29 13.00 22.78
CA LEU A 321 -5.69 12.50 21.46
C LEU A 321 -7.10 12.95 21.07
N SER A 322 -8.06 12.89 22.00
CA SER A 322 -9.43 13.37 21.76
C SER A 322 -9.51 14.84 21.38
N LYS A 323 -8.59 15.67 21.91
CA LYS A 323 -8.52 17.10 21.58
C LYS A 323 -7.82 17.32 20.23
N LEU A 324 -6.89 16.45 19.87
CA LEU A 324 -6.19 16.48 18.59
C LEU A 324 -7.06 16.01 17.41
N ALA A 325 -8.19 15.35 17.69
CA ALA A 325 -9.15 14.91 16.70
C ALA A 325 -9.97 16.04 16.07
N GLU A 326 -10.23 17.11 16.83
CA GLU A 326 -11.01 18.24 16.34
C GLU A 326 -10.13 19.28 15.64
N ASP A 327 -8.95 19.56 16.20
CA ASP A 327 -7.97 20.53 15.72
C ASP A 327 -6.55 20.04 16.07
N PHE A 328 -5.52 20.61 15.43
CA PHE A 328 -4.12 20.36 15.82
C PHE A 328 -3.47 21.58 16.53
N PRO A 329 -3.92 21.98 17.74
CA PRO A 329 -3.41 23.17 18.42
C PRO A 329 -2.02 22.92 19.01
N SER A 330 -1.30 23.99 19.34
CA SER A 330 -0.06 23.88 20.12
C SER A 330 -0.36 23.43 21.55
N ILE A 331 0.04 22.20 21.87
CA ILE A 331 -0.09 21.56 23.17
C ILE A 331 1.31 21.19 23.64
N GLN A 332 1.56 21.36 24.93
CA GLN A 332 2.79 20.95 25.57
C GLN A 332 2.48 20.18 26.86
N SER A 333 3.15 19.05 27.05
CA SER A 333 3.14 18.29 28.29
C SER A 333 4.54 17.86 28.69
N ARG A 334 4.74 17.60 29.99
CA ARG A 334 6.02 17.13 30.52
C ARG A 334 5.78 15.89 31.39
N TYR A 335 6.53 14.84 31.10
CA TYR A 335 6.46 13.57 31.80
C TYR A 335 7.77 13.29 32.52
N ARG A 336 7.67 12.54 33.62
CA ARG A 336 8.82 11.97 34.31
C ARG A 336 8.77 10.46 34.10
N ILE A 337 9.66 9.97 33.26
CA ILE A 337 9.71 8.57 32.84
C ILE A 337 10.87 7.90 33.57
N PRO A 338 10.66 6.74 34.21
CA PRO A 338 11.76 6.01 34.84
C PRO A 338 12.77 5.59 33.77
N ASP A 339 14.05 5.71 34.10
CA ASP A 339 15.10 5.18 33.24
C ASP A 339 15.00 3.65 33.17
N PRO A 340 14.98 3.04 31.98
CA PRO A 340 14.88 1.58 31.84
C PRO A 340 16.00 0.82 32.54
N LYS A 341 17.22 1.38 32.62
CA LYS A 341 18.36 0.76 33.31
C LYS A 341 18.42 1.11 34.79
N GLU A 342 18.02 2.34 35.13
CA GLU A 342 18.06 2.85 36.51
C GLU A 342 16.67 3.36 36.94
N PRO A 343 15.70 2.49 37.28
CA PRO A 343 14.31 2.90 37.51
C PRO A 343 14.09 3.96 38.61
N THR A 344 15.09 4.15 39.48
CA THR A 344 15.11 5.21 40.50
C THR A 344 15.37 6.60 39.92
N GLN A 345 16.08 6.69 38.80
CA GLN A 345 16.30 7.92 38.05
C GLN A 345 15.11 8.21 37.14
N LYS A 346 14.72 9.48 37.08
CA LYS A 346 13.60 9.93 36.25
C LYS A 346 14.09 10.87 35.16
N ILE A 347 13.81 10.52 33.92
CA ILE A 347 14.08 11.31 32.72
C ILE A 347 12.92 12.29 32.55
N SER A 348 13.24 13.57 32.37
CA SER A 348 12.23 14.62 32.16
C SER A 348 12.00 14.80 30.67
N VAL A 349 10.93 14.21 30.15
CA VAL A 349 10.59 14.26 28.73
C VAL A 349 9.53 15.33 28.50
N LYS A 350 9.71 16.19 27.49
CA LYS A 350 8.72 17.18 27.07
C LYS A 350 8.17 16.78 25.71
N VAL A 351 6.84 16.74 25.61
CA VAL A 351 6.13 16.39 24.38
C VAL A 351 5.33 17.60 23.91
N CYS A 352 5.48 17.97 22.64
CA CYS A 352 4.80 19.12 22.03
C CYS A 352 4.26 18.79 20.65
N THR A 353 3.03 19.23 20.35
CA THR A 353 2.57 19.32 18.96
C THR A 353 3.21 20.51 18.25
N LEU A 354 3.48 20.37 16.96
CA LEU A 354 4.13 21.39 16.13
C LEU A 354 3.20 21.88 15.00
N PRO A 355 2.14 22.66 15.28
CA PRO A 355 1.18 23.09 14.26
C PRO A 355 1.81 23.88 13.11
N ALA A 356 2.77 24.77 13.40
CA ALA A 356 3.44 25.54 12.36
C ALA A 356 4.28 24.67 11.41
N ILE A 357 4.80 23.54 11.90
CA ILE A 357 5.50 22.57 11.05
C ILE A 357 4.49 21.74 10.27
N ALA A 358 3.37 21.35 10.88
CA ALA A 358 2.31 20.64 10.18
C ALA A 358 1.75 21.48 9.01
N GLU A 359 1.51 22.77 9.25
CA GLU A 359 1.08 23.72 8.21
C GLU A 359 2.15 23.87 7.11
N GLU A 360 3.43 23.96 7.47
CA GLU A 360 4.54 23.99 6.50
C GLU A 360 4.60 22.70 5.66
N LEU A 361 4.42 21.53 6.27
CA LEU A 361 4.43 20.25 5.56
C LEU A 361 3.22 20.11 4.63
N PHE A 362 2.03 20.53 5.07
CA PHE A 362 0.84 20.60 4.25
C PHE A 362 1.04 21.55 3.06
N GLU A 363 1.62 22.73 3.29
CA GLU A 363 1.96 23.68 2.22
C GLU A 363 3.00 23.11 1.25
N MET A 364 3.99 22.34 1.71
CA MET A 364 4.98 21.67 0.84
C MET A 364 4.30 20.64 -0.07
N SER A 365 3.40 19.82 0.47
CA SER A 365 2.59 18.88 -0.30
C SER A 365 1.75 19.63 -1.35
N ALA A 366 1.02 20.66 -0.92
CA ALA A 366 0.18 21.48 -1.79
C ALA A 366 0.97 22.29 -2.84
N ALA A 367 2.22 22.67 -2.56
CA ALA A 367 3.08 23.40 -3.48
C ALA A 367 3.72 22.48 -4.53
N SER A 368 3.98 21.20 -4.21
CA SER A 368 4.45 20.21 -5.19
C SER A 368 3.41 19.98 -6.29
N ASP A 369 2.13 19.98 -5.93
CA ASP A 369 1.00 19.92 -6.88
C ASP A 369 0.93 21.15 -7.83
N THR A 370 1.74 22.19 -7.59
CA THR A 370 1.82 23.40 -8.43
C THR A 370 3.13 23.55 -9.23
N ALA A 371 4.11 22.68 -9.01
CA ALA A 371 5.45 22.80 -9.60
C ALA A 371 5.59 22.12 -10.98
N ASP A 372 4.76 21.12 -11.27
CA ASP A 372 4.47 20.73 -12.65
C ASP A 372 3.42 21.68 -13.21
N GLY A 373 3.66 22.21 -14.41
CA GLY A 373 2.93 23.33 -15.02
C GLY A 373 1.47 23.08 -15.41
N TRP A 374 0.72 22.34 -14.60
CA TRP A 374 -0.72 22.24 -14.59
C TRP A 374 -1.21 22.95 -13.33
N GLU A 375 -1.88 24.09 -13.47
CA GLU A 375 -2.67 24.66 -12.38
C GLU A 375 -3.69 23.60 -11.93
N VAL A 376 -3.38 22.82 -10.90
CA VAL A 376 -4.37 22.01 -10.18
C VAL A 376 -5.16 22.98 -9.31
N ASP A 377 -6.07 23.69 -9.95
CA ASP A 377 -7.19 24.35 -9.29
C ASP A 377 -7.86 23.27 -8.43
N ALA A 378 -7.68 23.32 -7.11
CA ALA A 378 -8.30 22.48 -6.06
C ALA A 378 -9.08 21.29 -6.63
N SER A 379 -8.38 20.32 -7.23
CA SER A 379 -9.06 19.29 -8.00
C SER A 379 -9.73 18.37 -7.00
N PRO A 380 -11.06 18.30 -7.01
CA PRO A 380 -11.75 17.62 -5.93
C PRO A 380 -11.42 16.13 -5.94
N ILE A 381 -10.85 15.63 -4.85
CA ILE A 381 -10.57 14.22 -4.68
C ILE A 381 -11.91 13.47 -4.65
N LEU A 382 -12.09 12.57 -5.62
CA LEU A 382 -13.26 11.72 -5.71
C LEU A 382 -13.06 10.50 -4.80
N ARG A 383 -13.82 10.43 -3.70
CA ARG A 383 -13.73 9.33 -2.73
C ARG A 383 -14.59 8.14 -3.15
N SER A 384 -14.16 6.91 -2.87
CA SER A 384 -14.92 5.67 -3.19
C SER A 384 -15.49 4.95 -1.97
N ASP A 385 -15.30 5.49 -0.77
CA ASP A 385 -15.57 4.81 0.51
C ASP A 385 -17.01 4.93 1.04
N LEU A 386 -17.77 5.92 0.53
CA LEU A 386 -19.14 6.15 1.03
C LEU A 386 -20.09 5.00 0.69
N ILE A 387 -19.96 4.40 -0.51
CA ILE A 387 -20.87 3.33 -0.94
C ILE A 387 -20.35 1.98 -0.48
N PRO A 388 -21.11 1.24 0.35
CA PRO A 388 -20.63 -0.04 0.86
C PRO A 388 -20.35 -1.04 -0.25
N GLU A 389 -19.30 -1.84 -0.09
CA GLU A 389 -19.04 -3.01 -0.93
C GLU A 389 -20.28 -3.92 -1.00
N ASP A 390 -20.50 -4.55 -2.16
CA ASP A 390 -21.67 -5.34 -2.50
C ASP A 390 -23.00 -4.55 -2.48
N SER A 391 -22.99 -3.28 -2.83
CA SER A 391 -24.22 -2.51 -3.05
C SER A 391 -24.74 -2.69 -4.48
N PHE A 392 -26.04 -2.89 -4.64
CA PHE A 392 -26.69 -2.82 -5.95
C PHE A 392 -27.12 -1.37 -6.20
N TYR A 393 -26.70 -0.79 -7.32
CA TYR A 393 -27.15 0.53 -7.75
C TYR A 393 -27.84 0.49 -9.11
N SER A 394 -28.86 1.34 -9.30
CA SER A 394 -29.55 1.46 -10.58
C SER A 394 -30.16 2.84 -10.82
N LEU A 395 -30.23 3.21 -12.10
CA LEU A 395 -30.86 4.44 -12.58
C LEU A 395 -32.33 4.18 -12.92
N GLY A 396 -33.22 4.76 -12.14
CA GLY A 396 -34.66 4.50 -12.22
C GLY A 396 -35.52 5.74 -12.42
N ALA A 397 -36.81 5.50 -12.52
CA ALA A 397 -37.83 6.53 -12.35
C ALA A 397 -38.87 6.04 -11.36
N MET A 398 -39.16 6.89 -10.39
CA MET A 398 -40.14 6.64 -9.36
C MET A 398 -41.48 7.26 -9.79
N PRO A 399 -42.58 6.48 -9.86
CA PRO A 399 -43.89 7.05 -10.12
C PRO A 399 -44.23 8.16 -9.11
N TRP A 400 -44.90 9.22 -9.56
CA TRP A 400 -45.18 10.38 -8.71
C TRP A 400 -45.97 10.04 -7.43
N ASP A 401 -46.93 9.12 -7.54
CA ASP A 401 -47.72 8.67 -6.39
C ASP A 401 -46.86 7.88 -5.38
N THR A 402 -45.88 7.11 -5.89
CA THR A 402 -44.90 6.39 -5.06
C THR A 402 -43.97 7.37 -4.33
N LEU A 403 -43.51 8.42 -5.02
CA LEU A 403 -42.69 9.46 -4.42
C LEU A 403 -43.43 10.18 -3.28
N ASP A 404 -44.68 10.57 -3.51
CA ASP A 404 -45.50 11.29 -2.51
C ASP A 404 -45.73 10.42 -1.26
N VAL A 405 -45.90 9.10 -1.42
CA VAL A 405 -45.97 8.15 -0.30
C VAL A 405 -44.63 8.05 0.42
N LEU A 406 -43.51 7.96 -0.31
CA LEU A 406 -42.19 7.78 0.30
C LEU A 406 -41.77 8.97 1.16
N ARG A 407 -42.03 10.21 0.72
CA ARG A 407 -41.76 11.43 1.51
C ARG A 407 -42.29 11.37 2.95
N THR A 408 -43.36 10.62 3.17
CA THR A 408 -44.01 10.51 4.48
C THR A 408 -43.69 9.22 5.24
N ASN A 409 -43.17 8.18 4.56
CA ASN A 409 -43.04 6.84 5.14
C ASN A 409 -41.59 6.34 5.28
N VAL A 410 -40.62 6.98 4.64
CA VAL A 410 -39.21 6.66 4.87
C VAL A 410 -38.76 7.14 6.25
N LYS A 411 -37.71 6.51 6.79
CA LYS A 411 -37.17 6.92 8.09
C LYS A 411 -36.48 8.27 8.04
N PHE A 412 -35.95 8.62 6.89
CA PHE A 412 -35.29 9.89 6.67
C PHE A 412 -35.62 10.43 5.28
N HIS A 413 -36.11 11.66 5.23
CA HIS A 413 -36.38 12.37 4.00
C HIS A 413 -35.67 13.72 4.03
N GLN A 414 -34.76 13.93 3.09
CA GLN A 414 -34.25 15.27 2.78
C GLN A 414 -35.11 15.84 1.65
N SER A 415 -35.92 16.85 1.98
CA SER A 415 -36.78 17.54 1.03
C SER A 415 -36.05 18.72 0.41
N LEU A 416 -36.30 18.97 -0.88
CA LEU A 416 -36.09 20.30 -1.44
C LEU A 416 -37.37 21.12 -1.23
N GLU A 417 -37.27 22.36 -0.76
CA GLU A 417 -38.43 23.26 -0.57
C GLU A 417 -38.97 23.79 -1.92
N VAL A 418 -39.18 22.91 -2.90
CA VAL A 418 -39.56 23.25 -4.26
C VAL A 418 -40.64 22.31 -4.76
N THR A 419 -41.71 22.86 -5.34
CA THR A 419 -42.73 22.06 -6.01
C THR A 419 -42.21 21.58 -7.36
N PHE A 420 -41.96 20.27 -7.48
CA PHE A 420 -41.54 19.66 -8.74
C PHE A 420 -42.66 19.76 -9.79
N SER A 421 -42.30 20.15 -11.01
CA SER A 421 -43.20 19.93 -12.15
C SER A 421 -43.33 18.44 -12.38
N LYS A 422 -44.53 17.88 -12.16
CA LYS A 422 -44.86 16.46 -12.42
C LYS A 422 -44.82 16.14 -13.92
N GLY A 423 -43.65 16.23 -14.53
CA GLY A 423 -43.40 16.00 -15.95
C GLY A 423 -42.71 14.66 -16.19
N GLY A 424 -43.11 13.94 -17.26
CA GLY A 424 -42.55 12.62 -17.59
C GLY A 424 -43.26 11.45 -16.90
N ASP A 425 -42.66 10.27 -17.00
CA ASP A 425 -43.16 8.98 -16.51
C ASP A 425 -42.86 8.74 -15.01
N GLY A 426 -42.10 9.63 -14.36
CA GLY A 426 -41.77 9.57 -12.94
C GLY A 426 -40.63 10.52 -12.58
N PHE A 427 -40.36 10.65 -11.28
CA PHE A 427 -39.23 11.38 -10.74
C PHE A 427 -37.94 10.56 -10.88
N PRO A 428 -36.86 11.10 -11.46
CA PRO A 428 -35.62 10.36 -11.63
C PRO A 428 -34.98 10.06 -10.25
N VAL A 429 -34.74 8.78 -9.96
CA VAL A 429 -34.08 8.31 -8.73
C VAL A 429 -32.93 7.34 -8.97
N ILE A 430 -31.81 7.55 -8.27
CA ILE A 430 -30.77 6.53 -8.11
C ILE A 430 -31.20 5.66 -6.94
N LEU A 431 -31.26 4.36 -7.14
CA LEU A 431 -31.49 3.41 -6.06
C LEU A 431 -30.16 2.81 -5.65
N ILE A 432 -29.82 2.87 -4.36
CA ILE A 432 -28.73 2.09 -3.75
C ILE A 432 -29.35 1.10 -2.76
N GLN A 433 -29.14 -0.19 -3.00
CA GLN A 433 -29.68 -1.27 -2.19
C GLN A 433 -28.54 -2.09 -1.59
N THR A 434 -28.50 -2.19 -0.27
CA THR A 434 -27.44 -2.91 0.48
C THR A 434 -28.03 -3.66 1.68
N SER A 435 -27.19 -4.21 2.56
CA SER A 435 -27.64 -4.81 3.82
C SER A 435 -28.26 -3.74 4.74
N ARG A 436 -29.17 -4.12 5.63
CA ARG A 436 -29.83 -3.14 6.52
C ARG A 436 -28.84 -2.34 7.40
N PRO A 437 -27.81 -2.95 8.02
CA PRO A 437 -26.81 -2.20 8.78
C PRO A 437 -26.02 -1.22 7.90
N LYS A 438 -25.53 -1.68 6.74
CA LYS A 438 -24.81 -0.86 5.76
C LYS A 438 -25.66 0.32 5.25
N ALA A 439 -26.94 0.10 5.00
CA ALA A 439 -27.87 1.13 4.57
C ALA A 439 -28.11 2.21 5.64
N ILE A 440 -28.17 1.82 6.92
CA ILE A 440 -28.29 2.78 8.03
C ILE A 440 -27.00 3.60 8.15
N ALA A 441 -25.84 2.96 8.08
CA ALA A 441 -24.54 3.64 8.11
C ALA A 441 -24.41 4.68 6.97
N LEU A 442 -24.76 4.30 5.74
CA LEU A 442 -24.77 5.22 4.59
C LEU A 442 -25.69 6.43 4.81
N ILE A 443 -26.89 6.20 5.35
CA ILE A 443 -27.84 7.28 5.67
C ILE A 443 -27.25 8.24 6.71
N ASP A 444 -26.61 7.70 7.76
CA ASP A 444 -26.05 8.52 8.84
C ASP A 444 -24.78 9.27 8.39
N ALA A 445 -23.95 8.68 7.52
CA ALA A 445 -22.82 9.35 6.89
C ALA A 445 -23.29 10.56 6.03
N LEU A 446 -24.28 10.35 5.16
CA LEU A 446 -24.85 11.45 4.36
C LEU A 446 -25.44 12.58 5.22
N LYS A 447 -26.07 12.25 6.36
CA LYS A 447 -26.54 13.26 7.30
C LYS A 447 -25.40 14.02 7.97
N ALA A 448 -24.33 13.31 8.35
CA ALA A 448 -23.16 13.92 8.98
C ALA A 448 -22.49 14.93 8.02
N SER A 449 -22.46 14.65 6.72
CA SER A 449 -21.98 15.56 5.67
C SER A 449 -22.95 16.70 5.32
N GLY A 450 -24.01 16.90 6.11
CA GLY A 450 -25.01 17.95 5.91
C GLY A 450 -26.12 17.62 4.90
N GLY A 451 -26.07 16.44 4.28
CA GLY A 451 -27.03 15.98 3.29
C GLY A 451 -26.45 15.87 1.88
N LEU A 452 -27.31 15.52 0.93
CA LEU A 452 -26.95 15.38 -0.49
C LEU A 452 -27.29 16.67 -1.24
N LYS A 453 -26.27 17.32 -1.79
CA LYS A 453 -26.43 18.57 -2.56
C LYS A 453 -26.76 18.29 -4.03
N ALA A 454 -25.97 17.42 -4.66
CA ALA A 454 -26.09 17.14 -6.09
C ALA A 454 -25.71 15.71 -6.47
N ILE A 455 -26.20 15.29 -7.63
CA ILE A 455 -25.87 14.03 -8.31
C ILE A 455 -25.36 14.38 -9.71
N CYS A 456 -24.19 13.86 -10.06
CA CYS A 456 -23.54 14.11 -11.34
C CYS A 456 -23.06 12.81 -11.98
N PHE A 457 -22.81 12.88 -13.29
CA PHE A 457 -22.06 11.88 -14.00
C PHE A 457 -20.95 12.58 -14.76
N ASN A 458 -19.73 12.09 -14.60
CA ASN A 458 -18.53 12.75 -15.11
C ASN A 458 -17.68 11.76 -15.93
N PRO A 459 -17.11 12.17 -17.07
CA PRO A 459 -16.23 11.28 -17.82
C PRO A 459 -15.00 10.90 -17.00
N GLY A 460 -14.62 9.63 -17.11
CA GLY A 460 -13.41 9.04 -16.56
C GLY A 460 -12.62 8.32 -17.65
N GLU A 461 -11.30 8.22 -17.51
CA GLU A 461 -10.47 7.38 -18.37
C GLU A 461 -9.41 6.64 -17.57
N ASP A 462 -9.16 5.38 -17.91
CA ASP A 462 -8.00 4.64 -17.45
C ASP A 462 -6.89 4.77 -18.50
N PRO A 463 -5.80 5.50 -18.20
CA PRO A 463 -4.72 5.73 -19.16
C PRO A 463 -3.92 4.46 -19.49
N ILE A 464 -3.98 3.42 -18.64
CA ILE A 464 -3.25 2.16 -18.83
C ILE A 464 -4.00 1.24 -19.78
N SER A 465 -5.27 0.95 -19.47
CA SER A 465 -6.09 0.09 -20.32
C SER A 465 -6.63 0.82 -21.56
N GLY A 466 -6.72 2.15 -21.50
CA GLY A 466 -7.37 2.99 -22.49
C GLY A 466 -8.90 2.96 -22.39
N ASP A 467 -9.46 2.34 -21.36
CA ASP A 467 -10.90 2.28 -21.15
C ASP A 467 -11.45 3.64 -20.69
N ARG A 468 -12.69 3.91 -21.10
CA ARG A 468 -13.40 5.14 -20.74
C ARG A 468 -14.64 4.81 -19.94
N TYR A 469 -14.92 5.66 -18.96
CA TYR A 469 -15.98 5.48 -17.99
C TYR A 469 -16.89 6.72 -17.93
N ASP A 470 -18.14 6.49 -17.56
CA ASP A 470 -19.09 7.51 -17.10
C ASP A 470 -19.23 7.31 -15.58
N LEU A 471 -18.57 8.15 -14.80
CA LEU A 471 -18.45 8.02 -13.34
C LEU A 471 -19.65 8.66 -12.65
N GLY A 472 -20.39 7.88 -11.86
CA GLY A 472 -21.50 8.38 -11.06
C GLY A 472 -21.02 8.99 -9.75
N ILE A 473 -21.31 10.28 -9.51
CA ILE A 473 -20.82 11.05 -8.37
C ILE A 473 -21.99 11.61 -7.53
N LEU A 474 -21.88 11.47 -6.21
CA LEU A 474 -22.69 12.14 -5.20
C LEU A 474 -21.89 13.30 -4.59
N GLN A 475 -22.41 14.52 -4.69
CA GLN A 475 -21.85 15.68 -4.00
C GLN A 475 -22.67 15.97 -2.74
N THR A 476 -22.01 16.01 -1.60
CA THR A 476 -22.62 16.32 -0.31
C THR A 476 -22.57 17.82 0.00
N GLU A 477 -23.35 18.29 0.99
CA GLU A 477 -23.44 19.72 1.32
C GLU A 477 -22.13 20.31 1.86
N ASN A 478 -21.29 19.50 2.53
CA ASN A 478 -19.95 19.90 2.97
C ASN A 478 -18.95 20.06 1.80
N GLY A 479 -19.34 19.75 0.56
CA GLY A 479 -18.51 19.88 -0.64
C GLY A 479 -17.77 18.61 -1.06
N GLU A 480 -17.80 17.54 -0.26
CA GLU A 480 -17.15 16.27 -0.61
C GLU A 480 -17.87 15.56 -1.75
N MET A 481 -17.09 14.85 -2.56
CA MET A 481 -17.56 14.10 -3.72
C MET A 481 -17.24 12.62 -3.59
N HIS A 482 -18.28 11.82 -3.82
CA HIS A 482 -18.28 10.39 -3.56
C HIS A 482 -18.71 9.63 -4.80
N LEU A 483 -17.86 8.74 -5.28
CA LEU A 483 -18.15 7.81 -6.36
C LEU A 483 -19.17 6.78 -5.87
N PHE A 484 -20.26 6.59 -6.64
CA PHE A 484 -21.24 5.54 -6.34
C PHE A 484 -21.30 4.44 -7.40
N GLY A 485 -20.68 4.63 -8.56
CA GLY A 485 -20.63 3.62 -9.59
C GLY A 485 -19.80 4.04 -10.79
N GLU A 486 -19.10 3.07 -11.36
CA GLU A 486 -18.30 3.21 -12.57
C GLU A 486 -18.99 2.44 -13.69
N PHE A 487 -19.19 3.09 -14.83
CA PHE A 487 -19.88 2.49 -15.97
C PHE A 487 -19.03 2.67 -17.21
N LEU A 488 -18.72 1.58 -17.93
CA LEU A 488 -18.00 1.70 -19.21
C LEU A 488 -18.78 2.60 -20.17
N GLU A 489 -18.11 3.59 -20.76
CA GLU A 489 -18.71 4.56 -21.68
C GLU A 489 -19.39 3.86 -22.87
N ALA A 490 -18.85 2.71 -23.28
CA ALA A 490 -19.34 1.90 -24.39
C ALA A 490 -20.45 0.90 -24.02
N ASP A 491 -20.86 0.77 -22.76
CA ASP A 491 -21.91 -0.18 -22.35
C ASP A 491 -23.29 0.26 -22.89
N PRO A 492 -23.91 -0.50 -23.82
CA PRO A 492 -25.20 -0.15 -24.41
C PRO A 492 -26.35 -0.11 -23.38
N VAL A 493 -26.26 -0.85 -22.28
CA VAL A 493 -27.28 -0.85 -21.22
C VAL A 493 -27.21 0.46 -20.44
N HIS A 494 -26.01 0.84 -20.00
CA HIS A 494 -25.78 2.11 -19.31
C HIS A 494 -26.13 3.32 -20.18
N ILE A 495 -25.66 3.37 -21.43
CA ILE A 495 -25.97 4.48 -22.37
C ILE A 495 -27.48 4.72 -22.47
N GLN A 496 -28.27 3.64 -22.57
CA GLN A 496 -29.73 3.75 -22.63
C GLN A 496 -30.35 4.23 -21.30
N ALA A 497 -29.86 3.73 -20.17
CA ALA A 497 -30.31 4.12 -18.84
C ALA A 497 -30.00 5.60 -18.56
N ARG A 498 -28.75 6.03 -18.81
CA ARG A 498 -28.25 7.40 -18.70
C ARG A 498 -29.04 8.37 -19.57
N LYS A 499 -29.27 8.02 -20.84
CA LYS A 499 -30.10 8.86 -21.74
C LYS A 499 -31.52 9.06 -21.24
N LYS A 500 -32.15 8.01 -20.68
CA LYS A 500 -33.49 8.11 -20.08
C LYS A 500 -33.46 8.95 -18.81
N TRP A 501 -32.43 8.78 -17.98
CA TRP A 501 -32.21 9.59 -16.79
C TRP A 501 -32.14 11.08 -17.10
N ASP A 502 -31.26 11.49 -18.03
CA ASP A 502 -31.08 12.89 -18.40
C ASP A 502 -32.35 13.51 -18.99
N GLN A 503 -33.07 12.75 -19.80
CA GLN A 503 -34.37 13.19 -20.32
C GLN A 503 -35.40 13.44 -19.22
N ARG A 504 -35.40 12.62 -18.17
CA ARG A 504 -36.29 12.81 -17.01
C ARG A 504 -35.86 14.00 -16.18
N CYS A 505 -34.57 14.11 -15.84
CA CYS A 505 -34.02 15.27 -15.13
C CYS A 505 -34.37 16.58 -15.85
N LYS A 506 -34.22 16.65 -17.17
CA LYS A 506 -34.65 17.82 -17.97
C LYS A 506 -36.14 18.13 -17.84
N LYS A 507 -37.01 17.11 -17.87
CA LYS A 507 -38.48 17.28 -17.72
C LYS A 507 -38.88 17.76 -16.33
N VAL A 508 -38.10 17.42 -15.30
CA VAL A 508 -38.30 17.87 -13.92
C VAL A 508 -37.38 19.02 -13.52
N LYS A 509 -36.84 19.78 -14.50
CA LYS A 509 -36.01 20.98 -14.29
C LYS A 509 -34.73 20.76 -13.48
N GLY A 510 -34.07 19.62 -13.70
CA GLY A 510 -32.78 19.30 -13.09
C GLY A 510 -32.89 18.77 -11.66
N TYR A 511 -34.08 18.35 -11.20
CA TYR A 511 -34.23 17.70 -9.90
C TYR A 511 -34.18 16.18 -10.02
N CYS A 512 -33.64 15.52 -9.01
CA CYS A 512 -33.56 14.07 -8.93
C CYS A 512 -33.48 13.64 -7.46
N GLY A 513 -33.36 12.34 -7.22
CA GLY A 513 -33.14 11.86 -5.86
C GLY A 513 -32.31 10.60 -5.76
N LEU A 514 -31.91 10.31 -4.53
CA LEU A 514 -31.24 9.09 -4.12
C LEU A 514 -32.16 8.36 -3.13
N VAL A 515 -32.41 7.09 -3.40
CA VAL A 515 -33.19 6.18 -2.55
C VAL A 515 -32.24 5.15 -1.99
N ILE A 516 -32.20 5.03 -0.66
CA ILE A 516 -31.41 4.00 0.02
C ILE A 516 -32.36 2.94 0.53
N ALA A 517 -32.14 1.68 0.11
CA ALA A 517 -32.97 0.55 0.46
C ALA A 517 -32.17 -0.60 1.10
N LYS A 518 -32.87 -1.43 1.88
CA LYS A 518 -32.33 -2.70 2.39
C LYS A 518 -32.70 -3.87 1.47
N GLY A 519 -32.02 -5.00 1.64
CA GLY A 519 -32.45 -6.29 1.06
C GLY A 519 -31.67 -6.71 -0.17
N PHE A 520 -30.33 -6.68 -0.08
CA PHE A 520 -29.44 -7.13 -1.16
C PHE A 520 -29.48 -8.65 -1.43
N THR A 521 -29.93 -9.47 -0.47
CA THR A 521 -29.98 -10.94 -0.58
C THR A 521 -31.40 -11.44 -0.86
N GLY A 522 -31.63 -12.07 -2.03
CA GLY A 522 -32.89 -12.76 -2.37
C GLY A 522 -33.68 -12.16 -3.54
N ALA A 523 -34.97 -12.51 -3.64
CA ALA A 523 -35.84 -12.16 -4.77
C ALA A 523 -36.16 -10.66 -4.93
N SER A 524 -35.80 -9.84 -3.94
CA SER A 524 -35.99 -8.37 -3.92
C SER A 524 -34.76 -7.58 -4.38
N LYS A 525 -33.66 -8.24 -4.79
CA LYS A 525 -32.47 -7.58 -5.32
C LYS A 525 -32.82 -6.82 -6.61
N GLY A 526 -32.57 -5.52 -6.61
CA GLY A 526 -32.85 -4.59 -7.71
C GLY A 526 -34.31 -4.20 -7.88
N ASN A 527 -35.21 -4.72 -7.04
CA ASN A 527 -36.62 -4.34 -7.03
C ASN A 527 -37.16 -4.30 -5.59
N PRO A 528 -36.68 -3.35 -4.76
CA PRO A 528 -37.10 -3.23 -3.37
C PRO A 528 -38.58 -2.84 -3.27
N GLU A 529 -39.29 -3.43 -2.30
CA GLU A 529 -40.64 -2.99 -1.96
C GLU A 529 -40.60 -1.70 -1.12
N PHE A 530 -41.74 -1.03 -0.95
CA PHE A 530 -41.82 0.19 -0.14
C PHE A 530 -41.28 0.03 1.28
N ALA A 531 -41.50 -1.13 1.91
CA ALA A 531 -41.01 -1.43 3.26
C ALA A 531 -39.47 -1.59 3.34
N ASP A 532 -38.81 -1.74 2.19
CA ASP A 532 -37.37 -1.84 2.07
C ASP A 532 -36.69 -0.48 1.87
N MET A 533 -37.42 0.55 1.43
CA MET A 533 -36.89 1.89 1.23
C MET A 533 -36.75 2.60 2.58
N LEU A 534 -35.51 2.92 2.96
CA LEU A 534 -35.19 3.46 4.28
C LEU A 534 -35.04 4.98 4.28
N ALA A 535 -34.52 5.55 3.19
CA ALA A 535 -34.35 6.99 3.05
C ALA A 535 -34.57 7.48 1.62
N LEU A 536 -34.97 8.75 1.51
CA LEU A 536 -35.08 9.51 0.28
C LEU A 536 -34.32 10.82 0.43
N PHE A 537 -33.39 11.08 -0.47
CA PHE A 537 -32.70 12.37 -0.58
C PHE A 537 -33.10 13.02 -1.89
N GLU A 538 -33.69 14.22 -1.84
CA GLU A 538 -33.95 15.03 -3.02
C GLU A 538 -32.77 15.99 -3.25
N ALA A 539 -32.26 16.01 -4.49
CA ALA A 539 -31.06 16.75 -4.86
C ALA A 539 -31.16 17.30 -6.29
N ARG A 540 -30.16 18.09 -6.70
CA ARG A 540 -30.04 18.55 -8.09
C ARG A 540 -29.22 17.57 -8.94
N SER A 541 -29.68 17.31 -10.15
CA SER A 541 -28.84 16.75 -11.20
C SER A 541 -28.02 17.88 -11.81
N VAL A 542 -26.70 17.75 -11.73
CA VAL A 542 -25.73 18.75 -12.20
C VAL A 542 -24.94 18.16 -13.35
N SER A 543 -24.60 18.97 -14.36
CA SER A 543 -23.77 18.52 -15.47
C SER A 543 -22.29 18.44 -15.05
N SER A 544 -21.47 17.67 -15.77
CA SER A 544 -20.02 17.64 -15.56
C SER A 544 -19.40 19.03 -15.70
N GLU A 545 -19.87 19.82 -16.68
CA GLU A 545 -19.44 21.20 -16.92
C GLU A 545 -19.74 22.12 -15.73
N ASP A 546 -20.91 21.99 -15.11
CA ASP A 546 -21.30 22.78 -13.94
C ASP A 546 -20.54 22.37 -12.67
N LEU A 547 -20.06 21.12 -12.62
CA LEU A 547 -19.27 20.59 -11.50
C LEU A 547 -17.78 20.97 -11.61
N GLY A 548 -17.32 21.34 -12.82
CA GLY A 548 -15.97 21.85 -13.06
C GLY A 548 -14.86 20.79 -13.04
N LEU A 549 -15.20 19.49 -13.10
CA LEU A 549 -14.25 18.39 -12.88
C LEU A 549 -13.39 18.01 -14.11
N GLY A 550 -13.80 18.38 -15.32
CA GLY A 550 -13.13 17.88 -16.53
C GLY A 550 -13.28 16.36 -16.70
N SER A 551 -12.38 15.73 -17.47
CA SER A 551 -12.29 14.26 -17.53
C SER A 551 -11.38 13.79 -16.42
N LEU A 552 -11.88 12.92 -15.54
CA LEU A 552 -11.08 12.36 -14.47
C LEU A 552 -10.22 11.23 -15.02
N GLN A 553 -8.97 11.15 -14.58
CA GLN A 553 -8.09 10.04 -14.92
C GLN A 553 -8.02 9.09 -13.74
N LEU A 554 -8.16 7.79 -14.00
CA LEU A 554 -7.82 6.77 -13.04
C LEU A 554 -6.31 6.89 -12.81
N MET A 555 -5.95 7.47 -11.67
CA MET A 555 -4.58 7.40 -11.19
C MET A 555 -4.34 5.94 -10.82
N PRO A 556 -3.45 5.22 -11.52
CA PRO A 556 -3.15 3.87 -11.16
C PRO A 556 -2.64 3.86 -9.73
N TYR A 557 -3.44 3.25 -8.86
CA TYR A 557 -2.97 2.82 -7.56
C TYR A 557 -2.09 1.61 -7.86
N PHE A 558 -0.80 1.88 -8.08
CA PHE A 558 0.17 0.83 -8.14
C PHE A 558 0.40 0.38 -6.70
N GLU A 559 -0.03 -0.86 -6.43
CA GLU A 559 0.13 -1.56 -5.17
C GLU A 559 1.57 -1.61 -4.68
#